data_AF-A0A2T4YYQ5-F1
#
_entry.id   AF-A0A2T4YYQ5-F1
#
_cell.length_a   1.000
_cell.length_b   1.000
_cell.length_c   1.000
_cell.angle_alpha   90.00
_cell.angle_beta   90.00
_cell.angle_gamma   90.00
#
_symmetry.space_group_name_H-M   'P 1'
#
loop_
_entity.id
_entity.type
_entity.pdbx_description
1 polymer ?
#
loop_
_entity_poly.entity_id
_entity_poly.type
_entity_poly.pdbx_seq_one_letter_code
_entity_poly.pdbx_strand_id
1 'polypeptide(L)' 'MDVTDSNGAVLKDGDSVTLIKDLKVRGTSVTLKRGTRVKAIRLTDDPDEVECSVDKVKGLVLRTEFLKKA' A
#
# COMPACT_ATOMS: atom_id res chain seq x y z
N MET A 1 -3.34 -16.33 7.32
CA MET A 1 -2.07 -15.76 6.84
C MET A 1 -2.08 -14.31 7.23
N ASP A 2 -1.05 -13.85 7.93
CA ASP A 2 -0.94 -12.45 8.34
C ASP A 2 -0.48 -11.59 7.16
N VAL A 3 -1.11 -10.42 6.98
CA VAL A 3 -0.68 -9.43 5.99
C VAL A 3 0.59 -8.76 6.51
N THR A 4 1.68 -8.86 5.76
CA THR A 4 2.98 -8.31 6.17
C THR A 4 3.54 -7.37 5.11
N ASP A 5 4.28 -6.36 5.56
CA ASP A 5 4.98 -5.44 4.68
C ASP A 5 6.28 -6.05 4.09
N SER A 6 6.99 -5.28 3.27
CA SER A 6 8.28 -5.69 2.67
C SER A 6 9.38 -6.11 3.65
N ASN A 7 9.28 -5.77 4.94
CA ASN A 7 10.24 -6.13 5.99
C ASN A 7 9.69 -7.22 6.94
N GLY A 8 8.52 -7.78 6.64
CA GLY A 8 7.86 -8.79 7.49
C GLY A 8 7.10 -8.20 8.68
N ALA A 9 6.85 -6.89 8.72
CA ALA A 9 6.05 -6.28 9.77
C ALA A 9 4.56 -6.50 9.50
N VAL A 10 3.83 -7.01 10.50
CA VAL A 10 2.38 -7.23 10.39
C VAL A 10 1.64 -5.90 10.24
N LEU A 11 0.81 -5.85 9.20
CA LEU A 11 -0.07 -4.74 8.86
C LEU A 11 -1.47 -4.98 9.44
N LYS A 12 -2.14 -3.89 9.79
CA LYS A 12 -3.51 -3.91 10.30
C LYS A 12 -4.36 -2.86 9.60
N ASP A 13 -5.67 -3.06 9.59
CA ASP A 13 -6.61 -2.03 9.16
C ASP A 13 -6.38 -0.71 9.92
N GLY A 14 -6.34 0.39 9.19
CA GLY A 14 -6.06 1.71 9.73
C GLY A 14 -4.56 2.08 9.79
N ASP A 15 -3.64 1.14 9.54
CA ASP A 15 -2.20 1.44 9.59
C ASP A 15 -1.79 2.46 8.52
N SER A 16 -0.62 3.07 8.76
CA SER A 16 0.06 3.88 7.76
C SER A 16 1.26 3.12 7.20
N VAL A 17 1.43 3.20 5.89
CA VAL A 17 2.54 2.59 5.17
C VAL A 17 3.18 3.61 4.23
N THR A 18 4.39 3.34 3.81
CA THR A 18 5.16 4.16 2.88
C THR A 18 5.67 3.30 1.74
N LEU A 19 5.64 3.86 0.53
CA LEU A 19 6.16 3.20 -0.67
C LEU A 19 7.69 3.14 -0.64
N ILE A 20 8.25 1.94 -0.83
CA ILE A 20 9.70 1.75 -0.87
C ILE A 20 10.31 1.98 -2.26
N LYS A 21 9.48 2.07 -3.31
CA LYS A 21 9.88 2.34 -4.69
C LYS A 21 8.79 3.10 -5.45
N ASP A 22 9.14 3.62 -6.62
CA ASP A 22 8.18 4.24 -7.53
C ASP A 22 7.28 3.15 -8.14
N LEU A 23 5.95 3.34 -8.07
CA LEU A 23 4.96 2.46 -8.65
C LEU A 23 4.08 3.21 -9.65
N LYS A 24 3.97 2.70 -10.87
CA LYS A 24 3.01 3.21 -11.84
C LYS A 24 1.66 2.53 -11.64
N VAL A 25 0.62 3.33 -11.44
CA VAL A 25 -0.74 2.81 -11.28
C VAL A 25 -1.27 2.38 -12.65
N ARG A 26 -1.65 1.11 -12.77
CA ARG A 26 -2.26 0.58 -14.00
C ARG A 26 -3.56 1.33 -14.30
N GLY A 27 -3.78 1.65 -15.58
CA GLY A 27 -4.97 2.39 -16.03
C GLY A 27 -4.92 3.91 -15.83
N THR A 28 -3.83 4.45 -15.28
CA THR A 28 -3.65 5.92 -15.15
C THR A 28 -2.24 6.35 -15.58
N SER A 29 -2.06 7.65 -15.79
CA SER A 29 -0.73 8.27 -15.96
C SER A 29 -0.05 8.58 -14.61
N VAL A 30 -0.68 8.24 -13.49
CA VAL A 30 -0.18 8.55 -12.15
C VAL A 30 0.92 7.58 -11.77
N THR A 31 2.04 8.13 -11.32
CA THR A 31 3.13 7.38 -10.70
C THR A 31 3.21 7.77 -9.24
N LEU A 32 3.01 6.79 -8.36
CA LEU A 32 3.24 6.94 -6.93
C LEU A 32 4.74 6.90 -6.69
N LYS A 33 5.28 7.97 -6.12
CA LYS A 33 6.71 8.07 -5.85
C LYS A 33 7.10 7.30 -4.60
N ARG A 34 8.34 6.82 -4.58
CA ARG A 34 8.98 6.33 -3.37
C ARG A 34 8.88 7.39 -2.28
N GLY A 35 8.57 6.97 -1.06
CA GLY A 35 8.37 7.87 0.07
C GLY A 35 6.96 8.43 0.19
N THR A 36 6.09 8.22 -0.81
CA THR A 36 4.67 8.54 -0.67
C THR A 36 4.08 7.74 0.50
N ARG A 37 3.51 8.46 1.48
CA ARG A 37 2.86 7.88 2.64
C ARG A 37 1.39 7.66 2.34
N VAL A 38 0.94 6.44 2.59
CA VAL A 38 -0.44 6.00 2.48
C VAL A 38 -0.97 5.79 3.90
N LYS A 39 -2.08 6.42 4.24
CA LYS A 39 -2.69 6.35 5.57
C LYS A 39 -3.99 5.56 5.50
N ALA A 40 -4.36 4.94 6.61
CA ALA A 40 -5.61 4.20 6.75
C ALA A 40 -5.77 3.11 5.67
N ILE A 41 -4.77 2.24 5.55
CA ILE A 41 -4.88 1.05 4.69
C ILE A 41 -5.97 0.12 5.22
N ARG A 42 -6.54 -0.68 4.32
CA ARG A 42 -7.42 -1.79 4.64
C ARG A 42 -6.82 -3.10 4.17
N LEU A 43 -6.94 -4.12 5.00
CA LEU A 43 -6.58 -5.48 4.62
C LEU A 43 -7.62 -6.01 3.64
N THR A 44 -7.18 -6.80 2.67
CA THR A 44 -8.07 -7.49 1.72
C THR A 44 -8.09 -8.99 2.06
N ASP A 45 -8.83 -9.76 1.26
CA ASP A 45 -8.80 -11.23 1.34
C ASP A 45 -7.47 -11.84 0.87
N ASP A 46 -6.62 -11.05 0.19
CA ASP A 46 -5.29 -11.47 -0.29
C ASP A 46 -4.20 -10.92 0.64
N PRO A 47 -3.37 -11.78 1.28
CA PRO A 47 -2.33 -11.32 2.20
C PRO A 47 -1.18 -10.54 1.55
N ASP A 48 -1.06 -10.60 0.22
CA ASP A 48 -0.07 -9.85 -0.54
C ASP A 48 -0.61 -8.49 -1.01
N GLU A 49 -1.87 -8.15 -0.71
CA GLU A 49 -2.52 -6.93 -1.17
C GLU A 49 -3.16 -6.14 -0.02
N VAL A 50 -3.21 -4.82 -0.19
CA VAL A 50 -3.96 -3.91 0.68
C VAL A 50 -4.71 -2.89 -0.16
N GLU A 51 -5.92 -2.55 0.28
CA GLU A 51 -6.69 -1.47 -0.29
C GLU A 51 -6.33 -0.16 0.41
N CYS A 52 -6.18 0.90 -0.36
CA CYS A 52 -5.87 2.21 0.19
C CYS A 52 -6.42 3.35 -0.66
N SER A 53 -6.30 4.56 -0.12
CA SER A 53 -6.60 5.80 -0.85
C SER A 53 -5.40 6.72 -0.76
N VAL A 54 -5.00 7.28 -1.91
CA VAL A 54 -3.87 8.22 -2.02
C VAL A 54 -4.34 9.45 -2.79
N ASP A 55 -4.15 10.62 -2.19
CA ASP A 55 -4.58 11.91 -2.72
C ASP A 55 -6.07 11.91 -3.14
N LYS A 56 -6.33 11.88 -4.45
CA LYS A 56 -7.67 11.89 -5.06
C LYS A 56 -8.11 10.52 -5.58
N VAL A 57 -7.25 9.51 -5.49
CA VAL A 57 -7.50 8.15 -5.98
C VAL A 57 -7.93 7.30 -4.79
N LYS A 58 -9.18 6.82 -4.82
CA LYS A 58 -9.75 5.91 -3.81
C LYS A 58 -9.84 4.50 -4.37
N GLY A 59 -9.80 3.51 -3.49
CA GLY A 59 -9.95 2.09 -3.87
C GLY A 59 -8.75 1.57 -4.67
N LEU A 60 -7.55 2.06 -4.36
CA LEU A 60 -6.33 1.59 -4.98
C LEU A 60 -5.83 0.35 -4.25
N VAL A 61 -5.64 -0.74 -4.98
CA VAL A 61 -5.00 -1.95 -4.45
C VAL A 61 -3.49 -1.88 -4.68
N LEU A 62 -2.72 -2.05 -3.62
CA LEU A 62 -1.26 -2.07 -3.64
C LEU A 62 -0.73 -3.39 -3.09
N ARG A 63 0.34 -3.90 -3.70
CA ARG A 63 1.03 -5.09 -3.19
C ARG A 63 1.91 -4.75 -2.00
N THR A 64 1.83 -5.55 -0.94
CA THR A 64 2.49 -5.33 0.35
C THR A 64 4.02 -5.42 0.27
N GLU A 65 4.56 -6.18 -0.70
CA GLU A 65 6.00 -6.27 -0.97
C GLU A 65 6.65 -4.93 -1.37
N PHE A 66 5.85 -3.92 -1.75
CA PHE A 66 6.32 -2.57 -2.06
C PHE A 66 5.99 -1.53 -0.98
N LEU A 67 5.47 -1.99 0.15
CA LEU A 67 5.05 -1.16 1.26
C LEU A 67 5.96 -1.40 2.46
N LYS A 68 6.11 -0.36 3.27
CA LYS A 68 6.79 -0.40 4.56
C LYS A 68 5.92 0.28 5.61
N LYS A 69 5.68 -0.38 6.73
CA LYS A 69 4.97 0.19 7.88
C LYS A 69 5.67 1.46 8.37
N ALA A 70 4.89 2.51 8.60
CA ALA A 70 5.37 3.89 8.84
C ALA A 70 4.94 4.44 10.19
#